data_AF-A0A4Y2T2B6-F1
#
_entry.id   AF-A0A4Y2T2B6-F1
#
_cell.length_a   1.000
_cell.length_b   1.000
_cell.length_c   1.000
_cell.angle_alpha   90.00
_cell.angle_beta   90.00
_cell.angle_gamma   90.00
#
_symmetry.space_group_name_H-M   'P 1'
#
loop_
_entity.id
_entity.type
_entity.pdbx_description
1 polymer ?
#
loop_
_entity_poly.entity_id
_entity_poly.type
_entity_poly.pdbx_seq_one_letter_code
_entity_poly.pdbx_strand_id
1 'polypeptide(L)'
;MGFRRGIRNLTIQHQEAIVNGRAQACLSLVNLHLTAVDIAHELRDTPNPNPSVRTIRRRLQAAGLNGRIIVKKPIISTKNRKARVESAKAHKDWTKKEWEDVLWGYESKYMLFGTDGIQWIRRPQSTRFDPKY
;
A
#
# COMPACT_ATOMS: atom_id res chain seq x y z
N MET A 1 6.68 -59.32 -15.19
CA MET A 1 6.29 -58.45 -14.07
C MET A 1 7.42 -57.46 -13.81
N GLY A 2 7.15 -56.16 -13.81
CA GLY A 2 8.18 -55.15 -13.56
C GLY A 2 7.76 -53.77 -14.05
N PHE A 3 6.92 -53.10 -13.26
CA PHE A 3 6.31 -51.80 -13.53
C PHE A 3 7.33 -50.67 -13.76
N ARG A 4 7.06 -49.84 -14.76
CA ARG A 4 7.66 -48.53 -15.03
C ARG A 4 7.61 -47.65 -13.77
N ARG A 5 8.74 -47.10 -13.31
CA ARG A 5 8.76 -45.97 -12.36
C ARG A 5 9.17 -44.70 -13.10
N GLY A 6 8.22 -44.21 -13.89
CA GLY A 6 8.28 -42.89 -14.50
C GLY A 6 7.98 -41.80 -13.48
N ILE A 7 8.72 -40.68 -13.62
CA ILE A 7 8.15 -39.33 -13.73
C ILE A 7 7.11 -39.00 -12.63
N ARG A 8 7.50 -38.98 -11.35
CA ARG A 8 6.62 -38.46 -10.27
C ARG A 8 7.28 -37.54 -9.25
N ASN A 9 8.55 -37.18 -9.43
CA ASN A 9 9.27 -36.33 -8.47
C ASN A 9 9.47 -34.88 -8.90
N LEU A 10 9.10 -34.50 -10.12
CA LEU A 10 9.21 -33.10 -10.60
C LEU A 10 7.90 -32.32 -10.47
N THR A 11 6.74 -32.98 -10.38
CA THR A 11 5.43 -32.32 -10.33
C THR A 11 5.08 -31.81 -8.92
N ILE A 12 5.49 -32.53 -7.88
CA ILE A 12 5.18 -32.20 -6.48
C ILE A 12 5.94 -30.93 -6.04
N GLN A 13 7.22 -30.83 -6.39
CA GLN A 13 8.03 -29.63 -6.10
C GLN A 13 7.56 -28.40 -6.91
N HIS A 14 7.05 -28.60 -8.13
CA HIS A 14 6.53 -27.51 -8.96
C HIS A 14 5.14 -27.03 -8.49
N GLN A 15 4.30 -27.91 -7.95
CA GLN A 15 3.00 -27.55 -7.37
C GLN A 15 3.14 -26.91 -5.97
N GLU A 16 4.08 -27.37 -5.14
CA GLU A 16 4.38 -26.72 -3.85
C GLU A 16 4.93 -25.29 -4.02
N ALA A 17 5.68 -25.02 -5.11
CA ALA A 17 6.18 -23.68 -5.42
C ALA A 17 5.08 -22.71 -5.91
N ILE A 18 4.07 -23.22 -6.63
CA ILE A 18 2.94 -22.43 -7.13
C ILE A 18 1.98 -22.07 -5.98
N VAL A 19 1.82 -22.95 -4.99
CA VAL A 19 0.90 -22.75 -3.86
C VAL A 19 1.55 -21.99 -2.69
N ASN A 20 2.85 -22.19 -2.39
CA ASN A 20 3.50 -21.60 -1.21
C ASN A 20 4.21 -20.25 -1.42
N GLY A 21 4.35 -19.77 -2.66
CA GLY A 21 4.93 -18.45 -2.95
C GLY A 21 3.90 -17.38 -3.30
N ARG A 22 2.78 -17.78 -3.92
CA ARG A 22 1.80 -16.86 -4.50
C ARG A 22 0.72 -16.44 -3.51
N ALA A 23 0.23 -17.34 -2.64
CA ALA A 23 -0.90 -17.05 -1.77
C ALA A 23 -0.65 -15.91 -0.75
N GLN A 24 0.54 -15.82 -0.16
CA GLN A 24 0.85 -14.78 0.84
C GLN A 24 1.09 -13.40 0.22
N ALA A 25 1.69 -13.34 -0.96
CA ALA A 25 1.82 -12.10 -1.72
C ALA A 25 0.46 -11.67 -2.28
N CYS A 26 -0.36 -12.61 -2.76
CA CYS A 26 -1.68 -12.36 -3.34
C CYS A 26 -2.64 -11.68 -2.35
N LEU A 27 -2.72 -12.08 -1.08
CA LEU A 27 -3.65 -11.44 -0.12
C LEU A 27 -3.32 -9.97 0.15
N SER A 28 -2.04 -9.62 0.28
CA SER A 28 -1.63 -8.21 0.46
C SER A 28 -1.77 -7.36 -0.80
N LEU A 29 -1.78 -7.98 -1.99
CA LEU A 29 -2.05 -7.31 -3.26
C LEU A 29 -3.55 -7.10 -3.49
N VAL A 30 -4.41 -7.91 -2.86
CA VAL A 30 -5.87 -7.75 -2.87
C VAL A 30 -6.30 -6.66 -1.87
N ASN A 31 -5.72 -6.62 -0.67
CA ASN A 31 -5.99 -5.60 0.33
C ASN A 31 -4.69 -5.06 0.95
N LEU A 32 -4.30 -3.84 0.57
CA LEU A 32 -3.05 -3.20 1.00
C LEU A 32 -3.00 -2.86 2.50
N HIS A 33 -4.16 -2.79 3.14
CA HIS A 33 -4.33 -2.41 4.54
C HIS A 33 -4.15 -3.57 5.53
N LEU A 34 -4.09 -4.81 5.04
CA LEU A 34 -3.97 -5.97 5.92
C LEU A 34 -2.58 -6.00 6.56
N THR A 35 -2.55 -6.13 7.88
CA THR A 35 -1.34 -6.35 8.66
C THR A 35 -0.88 -7.81 8.54
N ALA A 36 0.25 -8.16 9.16
CA ALA A 36 0.74 -9.56 9.12
C ALA A 36 -0.12 -10.45 10.02
N VAL A 37 -0.80 -9.84 10.99
CA VAL A 37 -1.71 -10.51 11.91
C VAL A 37 -3.01 -10.80 11.17
N ASP A 38 -3.57 -9.81 10.47
CA ASP A 38 -4.81 -10.00 9.70
C ASP A 38 -4.63 -11.09 8.63
N ILE A 39 -3.51 -11.06 7.89
CA ILE A 39 -3.18 -12.15 6.94
C ILE A 39 -3.03 -13.50 7.65
N ALA A 40 -2.47 -13.53 8.85
CA ALA A 40 -2.38 -14.79 9.61
C ALA A 40 -3.75 -15.29 10.03
N HIS A 41 -4.71 -14.41 10.33
CA HIS A 41 -6.10 -14.81 10.63
C HIS A 41 -6.79 -15.37 9.38
N GLU A 42 -6.72 -14.68 8.24
CA GLU A 42 -7.30 -15.15 6.97
C GLU A 42 -6.77 -16.52 6.53
N LEU A 43 -5.50 -16.80 6.82
CA LEU A 43 -4.88 -18.08 6.45
C LEU A 43 -5.23 -19.24 7.40
N ARG A 44 -5.82 -18.97 8.58
CA ARG A 44 -6.24 -20.04 9.52
C ARG A 44 -7.40 -20.88 9.00
N ASP A 45 -8.23 -20.29 8.15
CA ASP A 45 -9.41 -20.96 7.58
C ASP A 45 -9.06 -21.86 6.38
N THR A 46 -7.77 -21.93 6.02
CA THR A 46 -7.28 -22.77 4.92
C THR A 46 -6.78 -24.14 5.41
N PRO A 47 -6.92 -25.22 4.62
CA PRO A 47 -6.64 -26.59 5.07
C PRO A 47 -5.20 -26.86 5.56
N ASN A 48 -4.21 -26.09 5.10
CA ASN A 48 -2.85 -25.94 5.65
C ASN A 48 -1.98 -25.13 4.65
N PRO A 49 -0.82 -24.57 5.05
CA PRO A 49 -0.30 -24.44 6.42
C PRO A 49 -0.77 -23.16 7.12
N ASN A 50 -0.78 -23.16 8.46
CA ASN A 50 -1.01 -21.98 9.31
C ASN A 50 0.34 -21.29 9.64
N PRO A 51 0.81 -20.30 8.84
CA PRO A 51 2.10 -19.69 9.04
C PRO A 51 2.11 -18.75 10.25
N SER A 52 3.23 -18.74 10.97
CA SER A 52 3.45 -17.69 11.98
C SER A 52 3.44 -16.30 11.35
N VAL A 53 3.00 -15.29 12.11
CA VAL A 53 3.07 -13.86 11.74
C VAL A 53 4.50 -13.46 11.34
N ARG A 54 5.52 -14.08 11.94
CA ARG A 54 6.93 -13.84 11.62
C ARG A 54 7.28 -14.34 10.22
N THR A 55 6.79 -15.51 9.84
CA THR A 55 6.96 -16.09 8.50
C THR A 55 6.30 -15.19 7.45
N ILE A 56 5.06 -14.76 7.68
CA ILE A 56 4.34 -13.84 6.80
C ILE A 56 5.11 -12.54 6.62
N ARG A 57 5.58 -11.92 7.71
CA ARG A 57 6.36 -10.67 7.63
C ARG A 57 7.62 -10.82 6.78
N ARG A 58 8.38 -11.91 6.98
CA ARG A 58 9.60 -12.18 6.19
C ARG A 58 9.28 -12.34 4.71
N ARG A 59 8.21 -13.06 4.37
CA ARG A 59 7.78 -13.28 2.98
C ARG A 59 7.34 -11.98 2.31
N LEU A 60 6.61 -11.12 3.03
CA LEU A 60 6.22 -9.80 2.52
C LEU A 60 7.42 -8.87 2.30
N GLN A 61 8.39 -8.86 3.23
CA GLN A 61 9.63 -8.11 3.07
C GLN A 61 10.47 -8.63 1.89
N ALA A 62 10.55 -9.96 1.72
CA ALA A 62 11.22 -10.57 0.56
C ALA A 62 10.53 -10.19 -0.76
N ALA A 63 9.21 -9.98 -0.76
CA ALA A 63 8.46 -9.43 -1.89
C ALA A 63 8.55 -7.90 -2.03
N GLY A 64 9.30 -7.21 -1.17
CA GLY A 64 9.44 -5.75 -1.16
C GLY A 64 8.23 -4.98 -0.60
N LEU A 65 7.24 -5.67 -0.03
CA LEU A 65 6.00 -5.10 0.49
C LEU A 65 6.13 -4.70 1.97
N ASN A 66 6.81 -3.58 2.18
CA ASN A 66 7.02 -3.03 3.52
C ASN A 66 5.83 -2.15 3.94
N GLY A 67 5.59 -2.08 5.26
CA GLY A 67 4.61 -1.15 5.83
C GLY A 67 5.05 0.30 5.62
N ARG A 68 4.17 1.13 5.08
CA ARG A 68 4.37 2.56 4.83
C ARG A 68 3.10 3.35 5.12
N ILE A 69 3.25 4.64 5.40
CA ILE A 69 2.12 5.54 5.64
C ILE A 69 1.40 5.86 4.32
N ILE A 70 0.07 5.74 4.31
CA ILE A 70 -0.76 6.12 3.16
C ILE A 70 -0.68 7.63 2.91
N VAL A 71 -0.75 8.02 1.64
CA VAL A 71 -0.84 9.44 1.27
C VAL A 71 -2.31 9.78 1.05
N LYS A 72 -2.93 10.51 1.98
CA LYS A 72 -4.28 11.04 1.80
C LYS A 72 -4.23 12.22 0.82
N LYS A 73 -4.71 12.04 -0.41
CA LYS A 73 -4.86 13.13 -1.39
C LYS A 73 -6.33 13.54 -1.47
N PRO A 74 -6.67 14.82 -1.27
CA PRO A 74 -8.03 15.28 -1.54
C PRO A 74 -8.33 15.14 -3.02
N ILE A 75 -9.54 14.69 -3.36
CA ILE A 75 -10.01 14.66 -4.74
C ILE A 75 -10.27 16.11 -5.17
N ILE A 76 -9.44 16.62 -6.08
CA ILE A 76 -9.58 17.98 -6.60
C ILE A 76 -10.42 17.93 -7.88
N SER A 77 -11.53 18.67 -7.91
CA SER A 77 -12.37 18.78 -9.10
C SER A 77 -11.59 19.38 -10.29
N THR A 78 -12.03 19.08 -11.50
CA THR A 78 -11.44 19.65 -12.74
C THR A 78 -11.47 21.18 -12.72
N LYS A 79 -12.57 21.78 -12.25
CA LYS A 79 -12.74 23.23 -12.05
C LYS A 79 -11.70 23.80 -11.10
N ASN A 80 -11.55 23.20 -9.91
CA ASN A 80 -10.61 23.69 -8.90
C ASN A 80 -9.16 23.53 -9.37
N ARG A 81 -8.85 22.47 -10.12
CA ARG A 81 -7.53 22.29 -10.71
C ARG A 81 -7.18 23.41 -11.70
N LYS A 82 -8.11 23.81 -12.57
CA LYS A 82 -7.91 24.93 -13.51
C LYS A 82 -7.69 26.25 -12.76
N ALA A 83 -8.57 26.58 -11.81
CA ALA A 83 -8.46 27.81 -11.02
C ALA A 83 -7.12 27.90 -10.26
N ARG A 84 -6.63 26.78 -9.70
CA ARG A 84 -5.32 26.74 -9.04
C ARG A 84 -4.17 27.02 -10.01
N VAL A 85 -4.22 26.48 -11.23
CA VAL A 85 -3.19 26.71 -12.25
C VAL A 85 -3.22 28.15 -12.75
N GLU A 86 -4.41 28.70 -12.99
CA GLU A 86 -4.58 30.10 -13.42
C GLU A 86 -4.08 31.07 -12.35
N SER A 87 -4.45 30.85 -11.08
CA SER A 87 -3.94 31.62 -9.94
C SER A 87 -2.42 31.54 -9.85
N ALA A 88 -1.84 30.33 -9.91
CA ALA A 88 -0.38 30.16 -9.84
C ALA A 88 0.35 30.86 -11.00
N LYS A 89 -0.24 30.89 -12.21
CA LYS A 89 0.33 31.63 -13.35
C LYS A 89 0.23 33.14 -13.15
N ALA A 90 -0.92 33.64 -12.68
CA ALA A 90 -1.12 35.06 -12.45
C ALA A 90 -0.19 35.64 -11.36
N HIS A 91 0.20 34.82 -10.38
CA HIS A 91 1.03 35.22 -9.25
C HIS A 91 2.48 34.71 -9.36
N LYS A 92 2.88 34.18 -10.53
CA LYS A 92 4.20 33.56 -10.72
C LYS A 92 5.35 34.56 -10.53
N ASP A 93 5.16 35.76 -11.05
CA ASP A 93 6.18 36.81 -11.09
C ASP A 93 5.97 37.86 -9.99
N TRP A 94 5.12 37.56 -9.00
CA TRP A 94 4.90 38.45 -7.86
C TRP A 94 6.15 38.64 -7.03
N THR A 95 6.42 39.90 -6.71
CA THR A 95 7.51 40.34 -5.85
C THR A 95 7.17 40.16 -4.37
N LYS A 96 8.21 40.16 -3.52
CA LYS A 96 8.05 39.96 -2.08
C LYS A 96 7.08 40.98 -1.45
N LYS A 97 7.12 42.24 -1.91
CA LYS A 97 6.26 43.31 -1.41
C LYS A 97 4.78 43.03 -1.69
N GLU A 98 4.46 42.51 -2.88
CA GLU A 98 3.09 42.14 -3.24
C GLU A 98 2.56 40.99 -2.38
N TRP A 99 3.41 40.05 -1.97
CA TRP A 99 3.03 39.00 -1.02
C TRP A 99 2.85 39.50 0.42
N GLU A 100 3.59 40.53 0.83
CA GLU A 100 3.48 41.14 2.17
C GLU A 100 2.13 41.85 2.37
N ASP A 101 1.55 42.38 1.29
CA ASP A 101 0.25 43.04 1.33
C ASP A 101 -0.94 42.05 1.38
N VAL A 102 -0.70 40.74 1.23
CA VAL A 102 -1.76 39.73 1.27
C VAL A 102 -2.09 39.31 2.70
N LEU A 103 -3.31 39.62 3.14
CA LEU A 103 -3.86 39.10 4.39
C LEU A 103 -4.48 37.71 4.18
N TRP A 104 -3.88 36.70 4.82
CA TRP A 104 -4.36 35.32 4.76
C TRP A 104 -5.26 34.99 5.96
N GLY A 105 -6.43 34.42 5.68
CA GLY A 105 -7.31 33.83 6.70
C GLY A 105 -7.53 32.35 6.41
N TYR A 106 -7.44 31.51 7.44
CA TYR A 106 -7.82 30.10 7.35
C TYR A 106 -8.40 29.63 8.68
N GLU A 107 -9.18 28.54 8.61
CA GLU A 107 -9.66 27.84 9.79
C GLU A 107 -8.95 26.50 9.91
N SER A 108 -8.40 26.22 11.10
CA SER A 108 -7.81 24.93 11.42
C SER A 108 -8.56 24.27 12.57
N LYS A 109 -8.74 22.96 12.44
CA LYS A 109 -9.30 22.11 13.49
C LYS A 109 -8.20 21.70 14.46
N TYR A 110 -8.38 21.97 15.74
CA TYR A 110 -7.53 21.47 16.82
C TYR A 110 -8.31 20.44 17.63
N MET A 111 -7.77 19.23 17.77
CA MET A 111 -8.37 18.15 18.55
C MET A 111 -7.66 18.03 19.89
N LEU A 112 -8.41 18.04 21.00
CA LEU A 112 -7.87 17.82 22.35
C LEU A 112 -7.61 16.33 22.64
N PHE A 113 -8.44 15.46 22.06
CA PHE A 113 -8.33 14.01 22.21
C PHE A 113 -8.46 13.33 20.85
N GLY A 114 -7.60 12.33 20.61
CA GLY A 114 -7.56 11.60 19.34
C GLY A 114 -6.79 12.33 18.24
N THR A 115 -6.57 11.62 17.13
CA THR A 115 -5.99 12.16 15.90
C THR A 115 -6.74 11.56 14.71
N ASP A 116 -6.67 12.18 13.54
CA ASP A 116 -7.18 11.60 12.28
C ASP A 116 -6.48 10.28 11.88
N GLY A 117 -5.52 9.82 12.68
CA GLY A 117 -4.90 8.51 12.60
C GLY A 117 -3.89 8.37 11.47
N ILE A 118 -2.75 7.75 11.79
CA ILE A 118 -1.81 7.27 10.79
C ILE A 118 -2.31 5.92 10.28
N GLN A 119 -2.62 5.84 9.00
CA GLN A 119 -2.98 4.60 8.33
C GLN A 119 -1.76 4.01 7.62
N TRP A 120 -1.50 2.74 7.89
CA TRP A 120 -0.43 1.98 7.28
C TRP A 120 -0.96 1.09 6.16
N ILE A 121 -0.19 1.04 5.07
CA ILE A 121 -0.42 0.18 3.92
C ILE A 121 0.86 -0.55 3.58
N ARG A 122 0.76 -1.63 2.81
CA ARG A 122 1.92 -2.36 2.29
C ARG A 122 2.16 -1.99 0.84
N ARG A 123 3.32 -1.42 0.53
CA ARG A 123 3.69 -1.11 -0.86
C ARG A 123 5.21 -1.15 -1.10
N PRO A 124 5.63 -1.39 -2.36
CA PRO A 124 7.04 -1.34 -2.74
C PRO A 124 7.73 -0.01 -2.43
N GLN A 125 9.06 -0.01 -2.49
CA GLN A 125 9.82 1.24 -2.43
C GLN A 125 9.50 2.09 -3.68
N SER A 126 9.53 3.41 -3.54
CA SER A 126 9.31 4.38 -4.62
C SER A 126 7.89 4.48 -5.21
N THR A 127 6.93 3.66 -4.78
CA THR A 127 5.54 3.73 -5.28
C THR A 127 4.65 4.69 -4.49
N ARG A 128 5.22 5.77 -3.92
CA ARG A 128 4.49 6.67 -3.00
C ARG A 128 3.31 7.38 -3.66
N PHE A 129 3.42 7.69 -4.94
CA PHE A 129 2.43 8.48 -5.69
C PHE A 129 1.63 7.66 -6.70
N ASP A 130 1.89 6.35 -6.78
CA ASP A 130 1.20 5.44 -7.67
C ASP A 130 -0.28 5.33 -7.24
N PRO A 131 -1.26 5.58 -8.12
CA PRO A 131 -2.69 5.49 -7.81
C PRO A 131 -3.13 4.12 -7.26
N LYS A 132 -2.35 3.07 -7.51
CA LYS A 132 -2.63 1.73 -7.00
C LYS A 132 -2.50 1.62 -5.47
N TYR A 133 -1.66 2.44 -4.83
CA TYR A 133 -1.24 2.27 -3.43
C TYR A 133 -1.55 3.45 -2.50
#